data_AF-A0A2K0TWV5-F1
#
_entry.id   AF-A0A2K0TWV5-F1
#
_cell.length_a   1.000
_cell.length_b   1.000
_cell.length_c   1.000
_cell.angle_alpha   90.00
_cell.angle_beta   90.00
_cell.angle_gamma   90.00
#
_symmetry.space_group_name_H-M   'P 1'
#
loop_
_entity.id
_entity.type
_entity.pdbx_description
1 polymer ?
#
loop_
_entity_poly.entity_id
_entity_poly.type
_entity_poly.pdbx_seq_one_letter_code
_entity_poly.pdbx_strand_id
1 'polypeptide(L)'
;MPVDEYWRVVNIIEGIIADDGHLEMSVNIPNDGFIDCLPRDQCVGVPATVDKNGVHGVRLDPYPKGFGNLLKLQVAVNEMTTEAILTKLKEVALQALLVDPAVDKAQAAAEMLDTMISLQPKWLGYL
;
A
#
# COMPACT_ATOMS: atom_id res chain seq x y z
N MET A 1 11.62 -19.61 14.73
CA MET A 1 11.32 -18.42 13.90
C MET A 1 12.10 -18.59 12.62
N PRO A 2 11.48 -18.46 11.43
CA PRO A 2 12.21 -18.60 10.18
C PRO A 2 13.24 -17.48 10.07
N VAL A 3 14.45 -17.81 9.62
CA VAL A 3 15.63 -16.93 9.57
C VAL A 3 15.61 -16.06 8.29
N ASP A 4 14.56 -16.18 7.47
CA ASP A 4 14.57 -15.75 6.08
C ASP A 4 13.88 -14.40 5.82
N GLU A 5 13.34 -13.70 6.83
CA GLU A 5 12.55 -12.47 6.62
C GLU A 5 13.34 -11.14 6.70
N TYR A 6 14.60 -11.14 7.15
CA TYR A 6 15.38 -9.90 7.30
C TYR A 6 16.27 -9.53 6.09
N TRP A 7 16.34 -10.40 5.08
CA TRP A 7 17.38 -10.35 4.06
C TRP A 7 17.40 -9.10 3.19
N ARG A 8 16.26 -8.40 3.02
CA ARG A 8 16.18 -7.18 2.19
C ARG A 8 16.49 -5.90 2.94
N VAL A 9 16.15 -5.83 4.23
CA VAL A 9 16.41 -4.62 5.03
C VAL A 9 17.91 -4.41 5.19
N VAL A 10 18.67 -5.49 5.44
CA VAL A 10 20.13 -5.42 5.54
C VAL A 10 20.74 -4.94 4.22
N ASN A 11 20.35 -5.53 3.08
CA ASN A 11 20.85 -5.11 1.77
C ASN A 11 20.59 -3.63 1.48
N ILE A 12 19.38 -3.14 1.75
CA ILE A 12 19.04 -1.71 1.55
C ILE A 12 19.92 -0.83 2.45
N ILE A 13 20.07 -1.18 3.73
CA ILE A 13 20.93 -0.42 4.65
C ILE A 13 22.39 -0.44 4.18
N GLU A 14 22.90 -1.61 3.78
CA GLU A 14 24.26 -1.77 3.26
C GLU A 14 24.47 -0.97 1.98
N GLY A 15 23.53 -0.97 1.04
CA GLY A 15 23.64 -0.17 -0.18
C GLY A 15 23.68 1.33 0.08
N ILE A 16 22.92 1.81 1.08
CA ILE A 16 23.00 3.21 1.52
C ILE A 16 24.38 3.51 2.14
N ILE A 17 24.88 2.63 3.00
CA ILE A 17 26.18 2.85 3.69
C ILE A 17 27.36 2.74 2.71
N ALA A 18 27.32 1.77 1.79
CA ALA A 18 28.39 1.42 0.87
C ALA A 18 28.34 2.21 -0.45
N ASP A 19 27.26 2.96 -0.72
CA ASP A 19 27.05 3.71 -1.96
C ASP A 19 27.19 2.84 -3.21
N ASP A 20 26.66 1.61 -3.16
CA ASP A 20 26.95 0.57 -4.15
C ASP A 20 26.01 0.58 -5.38
N GLY A 21 24.90 1.33 -5.31
CA GLY A 21 23.99 1.52 -6.43
C GLY A 21 23.24 0.26 -6.85
N HIS A 22 23.16 -0.77 -6.01
CA HIS A 22 22.55 -2.04 -6.39
C HIS A 22 21.05 -1.90 -6.66
N LEU A 23 20.52 -2.83 -7.45
CA LEU A 23 19.09 -2.89 -7.79
C LEU A 23 18.34 -3.74 -6.77
N GLU A 24 17.35 -3.13 -6.12
CA GLU A 24 16.31 -3.82 -5.37
C GLU A 24 15.10 -4.08 -6.27
N MET A 25 14.64 -5.33 -6.28
CA MET A 25 13.61 -5.78 -7.24
C MET A 25 12.22 -5.23 -6.93
N SER A 26 11.96 -4.87 -5.67
CA SER A 26 10.70 -4.27 -5.25
C SER A 26 10.87 -3.53 -3.93
N VAL A 27 10.55 -2.25 -3.92
CA VAL A 27 10.44 -1.40 -2.73
C VAL A 27 9.11 -0.69 -2.73
N ASN A 28 8.59 -0.41 -1.53
CA ASN A 28 7.36 0.37 -1.34
C ASN A 28 7.73 1.85 -1.18
N ILE A 29 7.44 2.65 -2.20
CA ILE A 29 7.73 4.09 -2.24
C ILE A 29 6.52 4.86 -2.84
N PRO A 30 6.39 6.17 -2.61
CA PRO A 30 5.40 6.98 -3.31
C PRO A 30 5.58 6.83 -4.83
N ASN A 31 4.47 6.75 -5.55
CA ASN A 31 4.50 6.50 -6.98
C ASN A 31 5.29 7.55 -7.76
N ASP A 32 5.17 8.84 -7.45
CA ASP A 32 5.88 9.95 -8.10
C ASP A 32 6.05 9.85 -9.65
N GLY A 33 5.12 9.17 -10.34
CA GLY A 33 5.18 8.93 -11.79
C GLY A 33 5.96 7.68 -12.23
N PHE A 34 6.26 6.72 -11.36
CA PHE A 34 6.83 5.41 -11.72
C PHE A 34 5.80 4.54 -12.46
N ILE A 35 4.53 4.61 -12.07
CA ILE A 35 3.39 4.02 -12.76
C ILE A 35 2.45 5.16 -13.18
N ASP A 36 2.49 5.52 -14.46
CA ASP A 36 1.83 6.73 -14.99
C ASP A 36 0.32 6.82 -14.74
N CYS A 37 -0.36 5.68 -14.56
CA CYS A 37 -1.80 5.64 -14.43
C CYS A 37 -2.32 5.72 -12.98
N LEU A 38 -1.44 5.80 -11.97
CA LEU A 38 -1.80 5.88 -10.56
C LEU A 38 -1.49 7.27 -9.97
N PRO A 39 -2.16 7.69 -8.88
CA PRO A 39 -1.83 8.92 -8.17
C PRO A 39 -0.36 8.96 -7.75
N ARG A 40 0.22 10.15 -7.60
CA ARG A 40 1.65 10.32 -7.29
C ARG A 40 2.02 9.97 -5.85
N ASP A 41 1.07 10.15 -4.93
CA ASP A 41 1.20 9.92 -3.50
C ASP A 41 0.81 8.49 -3.08
N GLN A 42 0.19 7.71 -3.97
CA GLN A 42 -0.07 6.30 -3.74
C GLN A 42 1.24 5.54 -3.55
N CYS A 43 1.35 4.77 -2.47
CA CYS A 43 2.46 3.83 -2.29
C CYS A 43 2.38 2.71 -3.34
N VAL A 44 3.48 2.49 -4.07
CA VAL A 44 3.60 1.46 -5.12
C VAL A 44 4.83 0.59 -4.86
N GLY A 45 4.74 -0.67 -5.30
CA GLY A 45 5.86 -1.61 -5.35
C GLY A 45 6.55 -1.53 -6.71
N VAL A 46 7.73 -0.94 -6.77
CA VAL A 46 8.52 -0.83 -8.01
C VAL A 46 10.00 -1.19 -7.75
N PRO A 47 10.77 -1.61 -8.76
CA PRO A 47 12.21 -1.74 -8.62
C PRO A 47 12.84 -0.38 -8.28
N ALA A 48 13.97 -0.38 -7.57
CA ALA A 48 14.70 0.83 -7.24
C ALA A 48 16.20 0.58 -7.13
N THR A 49 17.01 1.58 -7.45
CA THR A 49 18.43 1.56 -7.09
C THR A 49 18.62 2.15 -5.70
N VAL A 50 19.57 1.62 -4.94
CA VAL A 50 19.87 2.07 -3.58
C VAL A 50 21.29 2.63 -3.52
N ASP A 51 21.43 3.87 -3.06
CA ASP A 51 22.73 4.54 -2.90
C ASP A 51 22.76 5.38 -1.60
N LYS A 52 23.85 6.13 -1.36
CA LYS A 52 23.96 6.96 -0.14
C LYS A 52 22.90 8.06 0.01
N ASN A 53 22.23 8.44 -1.09
CA ASN A 53 21.16 9.43 -1.11
C ASN A 53 19.79 8.79 -0.90
N GLY A 54 19.70 7.47 -0.81
CA GLY A 54 18.49 6.72 -0.48
C GLY A 54 18.04 5.79 -1.59
N VAL A 55 16.72 5.69 -1.74
CA VAL A 55 16.05 4.74 -2.65
C VAL A 55 15.48 5.49 -3.84
N HIS A 56 15.87 5.09 -5.05
CA HIS A 56 15.52 5.76 -6.29
C HIS A 56 14.71 4.82 -7.18
N GLY A 57 13.40 5.06 -7.27
CA GLY A 57 12.49 4.22 -8.03
C GLY A 57 12.80 4.19 -9.53
N VAL A 58 12.57 3.03 -10.14
CA VAL A 58 12.67 2.83 -11.58
C VAL A 58 11.27 2.93 -12.18
N ARG A 59 11.10 3.84 -13.14
CA ARG A 59 9.84 4.03 -13.84
C ARG A 59 9.49 2.81 -14.70
N LEU A 60 8.24 2.36 -14.61
CA LEU A 60 7.67 1.27 -15.38
C LEU A 60 6.91 1.84 -16.59
N ASP A 61 7.61 2.07 -17.68
CA ASP A 61 7.05 2.67 -18.90
C ASP A 61 7.35 1.82 -20.15
N PRO A 62 6.34 1.32 -20.87
CA PRO A 62 4.91 1.48 -20.60
C PRO A 62 4.38 0.47 -19.56
N TYR A 63 3.59 0.95 -18.60
CA TYR A 63 2.84 0.06 -17.72
C TYR A 63 1.60 -0.53 -18.44
N PRO A 64 1.37 -1.86 -18.44
CA PRO A 64 0.24 -2.43 -19.18
C PRO A 64 -1.10 -1.96 -18.61
N LYS A 65 -1.95 -1.39 -19.48
CA LYS A 65 -3.23 -0.77 -19.10
C LYS A 65 -4.18 -1.71 -18.33
N GLY A 66 -4.19 -3.00 -18.69
CA GLY A 66 -5.01 -4.01 -18.01
C GLY A 66 -4.69 -4.11 -16.52
N PHE A 67 -3.40 -4.24 -16.17
CA PHE A 67 -2.94 -4.26 -14.78
C PHE A 67 -3.15 -2.90 -14.09
N GLY A 68 -2.91 -1.80 -14.81
CA GLY A 68 -3.12 -0.46 -14.25
C GLY A 68 -4.56 -0.21 -13.81
N ASN A 69 -5.54 -0.71 -14.57
CA ASN A 69 -6.95 -0.60 -14.20
C ASN A 69 -7.31 -1.43 -12.96
N LEU A 70 -6.69 -2.60 -12.77
CA LEU A 70 -6.88 -3.39 -11.55
C LEU A 70 -6.31 -2.67 -10.33
N LEU A 71 -5.11 -2.08 -10.46
CA LEU A 71 -4.48 -1.34 -9.37
C LEU A 71 -5.30 -0.12 -8.93
N LYS A 72 -5.95 0.58 -9.87
CA LYS A 72 -6.83 1.73 -9.56
C LYS A 72 -7.99 1.37 -8.63
N LEU A 73 -8.52 0.15 -8.70
CA LEU A 73 -9.55 -0.30 -7.75
C LEU A 73 -8.99 -0.33 -6.33
N GLN A 74 -7.77 -0.87 -6.16
CA GLN A 74 -7.12 -0.91 -4.86
C GLN A 74 -6.73 0.50 -4.35
N VAL A 75 -6.36 1.41 -5.25
CA VAL A 75 -6.13 2.82 -4.89
C VAL A 75 -7.36 3.42 -4.22
N ALA A 76 -8.55 3.23 -4.79
CA ALA A 76 -9.78 3.74 -4.20
C ALA A 76 -10.05 3.18 -2.79
N VAL A 77 -9.79 1.88 -2.57
CA VAL A 77 -9.89 1.24 -1.25
C VAL A 77 -8.92 1.88 -0.25
N ASN A 78 -7.66 2.09 -0.65
CA ASN A 78 -6.63 2.67 0.20
C ASN A 78 -6.94 4.13 0.58
N GLU A 79 -7.41 4.93 -0.39
CA GLU A 79 -7.81 6.32 -0.19
C GLU A 79 -8.96 6.42 0.82
N MET A 80 -10.05 5.65 0.62
CA MET A 80 -11.18 5.63 1.55
C MET A 80 -10.80 5.11 2.94
N THR A 81 -9.94 4.09 3.01
CA THR A 81 -9.44 3.59 4.30
C THR A 81 -8.65 4.66 5.05
N THR A 82 -7.80 5.39 4.34
CA THR A 82 -7.03 6.50 4.91
C THR A 82 -7.95 7.63 5.36
N GLU A 83 -8.96 7.98 4.56
CA GLU A 83 -9.97 8.97 4.92
C GLU A 83 -10.75 8.56 6.17
N ALA A 84 -11.17 7.30 6.29
CA ALA A 84 -11.85 6.79 7.48
C ALA A 84 -11.01 6.94 8.76
N ILE A 85 -9.69 6.70 8.66
CA ILE A 85 -8.76 6.87 9.79
C ILE A 85 -8.62 8.35 10.16
N LEU A 86 -8.45 9.23 9.18
CA LEU A 86 -8.25 10.67 9.40
C LEU A 86 -9.51 11.36 9.94
N THR A 87 -10.66 11.00 9.40
CA THR A 87 -11.97 11.57 9.77
C THR A 87 -12.59 10.87 10.97
N LYS A 88 -12.15 9.65 11.29
CA LYS A 88 -12.71 8.79 12.35
C LYS A 88 -14.19 8.48 12.14
N LEU A 89 -14.59 8.32 10.87
CA LEU A 89 -15.96 8.01 10.50
C LEU A 89 -16.06 6.54 10.09
N LYS A 90 -16.82 5.76 10.88
CA LYS A 90 -17.16 4.37 10.58
C LYS A 90 -17.87 4.22 9.22
N GLU A 91 -18.66 5.20 8.81
CA GLU A 91 -19.37 5.17 7.53
C GLU A 91 -18.39 5.15 6.35
N VAL A 92 -17.28 5.90 6.45
CA VAL A 92 -16.23 5.90 5.42
C VAL A 92 -15.45 4.60 5.44
N ALA A 93 -15.22 4.01 6.63
CA ALA A 93 -14.63 2.67 6.74
C ALA A 93 -15.51 1.60 6.06
N LEU A 94 -16.84 1.70 6.22
CA LEU A 94 -17.77 0.83 5.52
C LEU A 94 -17.72 1.05 4.00
N GLN A 95 -17.65 2.30 3.53
CA GLN A 95 -17.50 2.59 2.09
C GLN A 95 -16.21 1.98 1.51
N ALA A 96 -15.10 2.04 2.25
CA ALA A 96 -13.84 1.41 1.86
C ALA A 96 -13.98 -0.11 1.68
N LEU A 97 -14.74 -0.78 2.56
CA LEU A 97 -15.06 -2.20 2.40
C LEU A 97 -15.97 -2.45 1.19
N LEU A 98 -16.97 -1.60 0.96
CA LEU A 98 -17.94 -1.81 -0.11
C LEU A 98 -17.38 -1.56 -1.51
N VAL A 99 -16.34 -0.75 -1.65
CA VAL A 99 -15.65 -0.53 -2.94
C VAL A 99 -14.60 -1.61 -3.24
N ASP A 100 -14.20 -2.40 -2.24
CA ASP A 100 -13.24 -3.49 -2.40
C ASP A 100 -13.86 -4.63 -3.25
N PRO A 101 -13.26 -5.01 -4.39
CA PRO A 101 -13.80 -6.06 -5.25
C PRO A 101 -13.81 -7.45 -4.60
N ALA A 102 -13.12 -7.65 -3.48
CA ALA A 102 -13.19 -8.89 -2.70
C ALA A 102 -14.47 -9.00 -1.85
N VAL A 103 -15.19 -7.90 -1.65
CA VAL A 103 -16.44 -7.86 -0.87
C VAL A 103 -17.63 -8.04 -1.80
N ASP A 104 -18.36 -9.15 -1.61
CA ASP A 104 -19.50 -9.54 -2.45
C ASP A 104 -20.88 -9.29 -1.81
N LYS A 105 -20.91 -8.96 -0.51
CA LYS A 105 -22.14 -8.80 0.28
C LYS A 105 -22.08 -7.61 1.22
N ALA A 106 -22.84 -6.57 0.91
CA ALA A 106 -22.86 -5.33 1.70
C ALA A 106 -23.24 -5.53 3.17
N GLN A 107 -24.26 -6.37 3.44
CA GLN A 107 -24.70 -6.65 4.80
C GLN A 107 -23.61 -7.36 5.62
N ALA A 108 -22.92 -8.33 5.03
CA ALA A 108 -21.83 -9.04 5.69
C ALA A 108 -20.64 -8.12 5.97
N ALA A 109 -20.36 -7.16 5.08
CA ALA A 109 -19.31 -6.15 5.30
C ALA A 109 -19.60 -5.25 6.51
N ALA A 110 -20.85 -4.81 6.66
CA ALA A 110 -21.27 -4.01 7.81
C ALA A 110 -21.15 -4.80 9.14
N GLU A 111 -21.64 -6.05 9.15
CA GLU A 111 -21.54 -6.94 10.31
C GLU A 111 -20.08 -7.26 10.68
N MET A 112 -19.23 -7.45 9.67
CA MET A 112 -17.80 -7.66 9.85
C MET A 112 -17.14 -6.44 10.48
N LEU A 113 -17.45 -5.22 9.99
CA LEU A 113 -16.90 -3.99 10.55
C LEU A 113 -17.29 -3.83 12.02
N ASP A 114 -18.55 -4.05 12.36
CA ASP A 114 -19.05 -4.02 13.75
C ASP A 114 -18.31 -5.03 14.63
N THR A 115 -18.13 -6.24 14.11
CA THR A 115 -17.41 -7.30 14.81
C THR A 115 -15.95 -6.93 15.04
N MET A 116 -15.27 -6.35 14.04
CA MET A 116 -13.87 -5.91 14.16
C MET A 116 -13.70 -4.81 15.19
N ILE A 117 -14.59 -3.81 15.22
CA ILE A 117 -14.57 -2.74 16.23
C ILE A 117 -14.79 -3.30 17.63
N SER A 118 -15.77 -4.21 17.79
CA SER A 118 -16.09 -4.88 19.06
C SER A 118 -14.92 -5.73 19.60
N LEU A 119 -14.22 -6.45 18.72
CA LEU A 119 -13.08 -7.29 19.10
C LEU A 119 -11.79 -6.51 19.32
N GLN A 120 -11.64 -5.36 18.66
CA GLN A 120 -10.43 -4.54 18.72
C GLN A 120 -10.70 -3.10 19.21
N PRO A 121 -11.43 -2.89 20.32
CA PRO A 121 -11.85 -1.55 20.75
C PRO A 121 -10.68 -0.65 21.11
N LYS A 122 -9.55 -1.23 21.55
CA LYS A 122 -8.29 -0.52 21.79
C LYS A 122 -7.76 0.17 20.53
N TRP A 123 -7.96 -0.42 19.36
CA TRP A 123 -7.35 0.01 18.10
C TRP A 123 -8.36 0.63 17.14
N LEU A 124 -9.62 0.21 17.18
CA LEU A 124 -10.67 0.62 16.24
C LEU A 124 -11.83 1.33 16.94
N GLY A 125 -11.86 1.42 18.27
CA GLY A 125 -12.96 2.04 19.00
C GLY A 125 -13.10 3.56 18.81
N TYR A 126 -12.21 4.18 18.04
CA TYR A 126 -12.35 5.56 17.61
C TYR A 126 -13.20 5.72 16.35
N LEU A 127 -13.47 4.62 15.64
CA LEU A 127 -14.37 4.58 14.48
C LEU A 127 -15.82 4.54 14.95
#